data_AF-A0A7X7JLP8-F1
#
_entry.id   AF-A0A7X7JLP8-F1
#
_cell.length_a   1.000
_cell.length_b   1.000
_cell.length_c   1.000
_cell.angle_alpha   90.00
_cell.angle_beta   90.00
_cell.angle_gamma   90.00
#
_symmetry.space_group_name_H-M   'P 1'
#
loop_
_entity.id
_entity.type
_entity.pdbx_description
1 polymer ?
#
loop_
_entity_poly.entity_id
_entity_poly.type
_entity_poly.pdbx_seq_one_letter_code
_entity_poly.pdbx_strand_id
1 'polypeptide(L)'
;MNEGAAADQAHARLQAILKAVVVGRDVADAASREAGESTTLFSSAGALEPPYDPEALCLLVEHSNALRQNLDAYAVNIDGFGHRLEPAIDFEAEDA
;
A
#
# COMPACT_ATOMS: atom_id res chain seq x y z
N MET A 1 6.91 -10.30 -44.11
CA MET A 1 7.10 -8.99 -43.43
C MET A 1 6.39 -8.94 -42.07
N ASN A 2 6.52 -9.96 -41.21
CA ASN A 2 5.81 -10.01 -39.92
C ASN A 2 6.68 -10.49 -38.74
N GLU A 3 7.98 -10.71 -38.98
CA GLU A 3 8.92 -11.18 -37.95
C GLU A 3 9.38 -10.04 -37.02
N GLY A 4 9.43 -8.81 -37.50
CA GLY A 4 9.78 -7.63 -36.69
C GLY A 4 8.75 -7.35 -35.60
N ALA A 5 7.46 -7.40 -35.92
CA ALA A 5 6.39 -7.17 -34.94
C ALA A 5 6.33 -8.28 -33.87
N ALA A 6 6.62 -9.53 -34.24
CA ALA A 6 6.73 -10.63 -33.30
C ALA A 6 7.97 -10.52 -32.39
N ALA A 7 9.09 -10.06 -32.95
CA ALA A 7 10.31 -9.79 -32.20
C ALA A 7 10.12 -8.62 -31.21
N ASP A 8 9.41 -7.57 -31.59
CA ASP A 8 9.09 -6.43 -30.73
C ASP A 8 8.14 -6.84 -29.60
N GLN A 9 7.14 -7.69 -29.91
CA GLN A 9 6.21 -8.21 -28.91
C GLN A 9 6.90 -9.20 -27.95
N ALA A 10 7.85 -10.00 -28.45
CA ALA A 10 8.70 -10.85 -27.63
C ALA A 10 9.66 -10.02 -26.75
N HIS A 11 10.23 -8.93 -27.27
CA HIS A 11 11.07 -8.00 -26.51
C HIS A 11 10.27 -7.31 -25.39
N ALA A 12 9.06 -6.86 -25.68
CA ALA A 12 8.15 -6.27 -24.69
C ALA A 12 7.77 -7.29 -23.59
N ARG A 13 7.58 -8.56 -23.97
CA ARG A 13 7.31 -9.66 -23.03
C ARG A 13 8.55 -10.06 -22.23
N LEU A 14 9.75 -9.98 -22.82
CA LEU A 14 11.03 -10.26 -22.17
C LEU A 14 11.43 -9.14 -21.18
N GLN A 15 11.11 -7.89 -21.49
CA GLN A 15 11.24 -6.77 -20.55
C GLN A 15 10.27 -6.89 -19.36
N ALA A 16 9.17 -7.66 -19.50
CA ALA A 16 8.35 -8.06 -18.35
C ALA A 16 8.98 -9.21 -17.54
N ILE A 17 9.99 -9.91 -18.07
CA ILE A 17 10.85 -10.85 -17.33
C ILE A 17 12.09 -10.11 -16.82
N LEU A 18 11.88 -8.95 -16.20
CA LEU A 18 12.85 -8.38 -15.28
C LEU A 18 12.66 -9.09 -13.92
N LYS A 19 13.76 -9.37 -13.22
CA LYS A 19 13.83 -10.01 -11.90
C LYS A 19 13.27 -9.09 -10.79
N ALA A 20 12.14 -8.46 -11.04
CA ALA A 20 11.53 -7.46 -10.19
C ALA A 20 10.00 -7.63 -10.27
N VAL A 21 9.38 -7.92 -9.14
CA VAL A 21 7.93 -7.83 -8.98
C VAL A 21 7.59 -6.35 -8.94
N VAL A 22 6.87 -5.86 -9.95
CA VAL A 22 6.38 -4.47 -10.00
C VAL A 22 5.01 -4.42 -9.33
N VAL A 23 4.98 -4.07 -8.04
CA VAL A 23 3.74 -3.84 -7.31
C VAL A 23 3.20 -2.44 -7.65
N GLY A 24 1.90 -2.33 -7.92
CA GLY A 24 1.26 -1.05 -8.29
C GLY A 24 1.37 -0.70 -9.78
N ARG A 25 1.58 -1.69 -10.67
CA ARG A 25 1.53 -1.46 -12.12
C ARG A 25 0.12 -1.09 -12.61
N ASP A 26 -0.91 -1.56 -11.91
CA ASP A 26 -2.33 -1.26 -12.12
C ASP A 26 -2.93 -0.59 -10.87
N VAL A 27 -2.38 0.55 -10.45
CA VAL A 27 -3.10 1.42 -9.50
C VAL A 27 -4.25 2.05 -10.27
N ALA A 28 -5.47 1.55 -10.08
CA ALA A 28 -6.62 2.14 -10.73
C ALA A 28 -6.78 3.59 -10.23
N ASP A 29 -6.94 4.52 -11.16
CA ASP A 29 -7.42 5.85 -10.86
C ASP A 29 -8.77 5.72 -10.15
N ALA A 30 -8.97 6.45 -9.05
CA ALA A 30 -10.12 6.26 -8.15
C ALA A 30 -11.48 6.44 -8.87
N ALA A 31 -11.49 7.04 -10.06
CA ALA A 31 -12.66 7.32 -10.87
C ALA A 31 -13.12 6.18 -11.81
N SER A 32 -12.31 5.13 -12.04
CA SER A 32 -12.64 4.08 -13.02
C SER A 32 -12.35 2.68 -12.50
N ARG A 33 -13.37 1.99 -11.95
CA ARG A 33 -13.28 0.56 -11.62
C ARG A 33 -14.54 -0.20 -12.03
N GLU A 34 -14.35 -1.32 -12.73
CA GLU A 34 -15.29 -2.46 -12.74
C GLU A 34 -15.04 -3.30 -11.49
N ALA A 35 -16.11 -3.64 -10.76
CA ALA A 35 -16.04 -4.26 -9.43
C ALA A 35 -15.70 -5.76 -9.52
N GLY A 36 -14.65 -6.18 -8.82
CA GLY A 36 -14.32 -7.59 -8.58
C GLY A 36 -14.91 -8.10 -7.27
N GLU A 37 -14.84 -9.41 -7.03
CA GLU A 37 -15.47 -10.09 -5.87
C GLU A 37 -14.97 -9.56 -4.51
N SER A 38 -13.67 -9.21 -4.40
CA SER A 38 -13.07 -8.60 -3.20
C SER A 38 -13.65 -7.21 -2.87
N THR A 39 -14.11 -6.48 -3.89
CA THR A 39 -14.71 -5.14 -3.76
C THR A 39 -16.02 -5.17 -2.96
N THR A 40 -16.68 -6.32 -2.91
CA THR A 40 -17.92 -6.48 -2.14
C THR A 40 -17.67 -6.67 -0.64
N LEU A 41 -16.50 -7.17 -0.23
CA LEU A 41 -16.20 -7.43 1.20
C LEU A 41 -16.05 -6.13 1.98
N PHE A 42 -15.22 -5.19 1.52
CA PHE A 42 -14.99 -3.93 2.24
C PHE A 42 -16.24 -3.04 2.24
N SER A 43 -16.89 -2.91 1.08
CA SER A 43 -18.13 -2.13 0.96
C SER A 43 -19.28 -2.72 1.79
N SER A 44 -19.42 -4.05 1.87
CA SER A 44 -20.44 -4.70 2.72
C SER A 44 -20.19 -4.48 4.22
N ALA A 45 -18.95 -4.26 4.62
CA ALA A 45 -18.59 -3.90 6.00
C ALA A 45 -18.72 -2.40 6.29
N GLY A 46 -19.16 -1.58 5.32
CA GLY A 46 -19.20 -0.12 5.42
C GLY A 46 -17.82 0.53 5.40
N ALA A 47 -16.78 -0.21 5.00
CA ALA A 47 -15.43 0.29 4.87
C ALA A 47 -15.17 0.87 3.47
N LEU A 48 -14.19 1.76 3.39
CA LEU A 48 -13.68 2.25 2.12
C LEU A 48 -12.87 1.15 1.44
N GLU A 49 -13.05 1.01 0.12
CA GLU A 49 -12.25 0.09 -0.68
C GLU A 49 -10.77 0.51 -0.65
N PRO A 50 -9.84 -0.40 -0.31
CA PRO A 50 -8.41 -0.10 -0.35
C PRO A 50 -7.98 0.32 -1.76
N PRO A 51 -7.19 1.40 -1.90
CA PRO A 51 -6.74 1.87 -3.22
C PRO A 51 -5.78 0.87 -3.89
N TYR A 52 -5.08 0.07 -3.09
CA TYR A 52 -4.13 -0.96 -3.51
C TYR A 52 -4.64 -2.35 -3.13
N ASP A 53 -4.32 -3.33 -3.95
CA ASP A 53 -4.60 -4.75 -3.68
C ASP A 53 -3.88 -5.21 -2.38
N PRO A 54 -4.62 -5.71 -1.37
CA PRO A 54 -4.02 -6.18 -0.12
C PRO A 54 -2.97 -7.28 -0.30
N GLU A 55 -3.16 -8.22 -1.23
CA GLU A 55 -2.20 -9.31 -1.45
C GLU A 55 -0.86 -8.78 -1.99
N ALA A 56 -0.93 -7.84 -2.94
CA ALA A 56 0.24 -7.15 -3.45
C ALA A 56 0.99 -6.33 -2.37
N LEU A 57 0.28 -5.72 -1.42
CA LEU A 57 0.90 -5.01 -0.29
C LEU A 57 1.65 -5.97 0.65
N CYS A 58 1.13 -7.18 0.89
CA CYS A 58 1.83 -8.20 1.68
C CYS A 58 3.15 -8.61 1.02
N LEU A 59 3.16 -8.82 -0.30
CA LEU A 59 4.37 -9.19 -1.05
C LEU A 59 5.46 -8.11 -0.98
N LEU A 60 5.11 -6.82 -0.94
CA LEU A 60 6.08 -5.72 -0.78
C LEU A 60 6.89 -5.86 0.51
N VAL A 61 6.22 -6.25 1.59
CA VAL A 61 6.83 -6.41 2.91
C VAL A 61 7.77 -7.62 2.93
N GLU A 62 7.47 -8.67 2.18
CA GLU A 62 8.31 -9.87 2.10
C GLU A 62 9.56 -9.66 1.23
N HIS A 63 9.43 -8.89 0.14
CA HIS A 63 10.49 -8.75 -0.87
C HIS A 63 11.33 -7.47 -0.72
N SER A 64 10.94 -6.52 0.12
CA SER A 64 11.71 -5.30 0.35
C SER A 64 12.70 -5.45 1.50
N ASN A 65 13.98 -5.27 1.18
CA ASN A 65 15.07 -5.33 2.18
C ASN A 65 15.04 -4.18 3.20
N ALA A 66 14.34 -3.08 2.92
CA ALA A 66 14.30 -1.89 3.79
C ALA A 66 12.94 -1.68 4.46
N LEU A 67 11.85 -2.15 3.85
CA LEU A 67 10.50 -1.82 4.31
C LEU A 67 10.23 -2.36 5.72
N ARG A 68 10.71 -3.56 6.06
CA ARG A 68 10.56 -4.12 7.41
C ARG A 68 11.14 -3.20 8.48
N GLN A 69 12.37 -2.75 8.29
CA GLN A 69 13.07 -1.88 9.25
C GLN A 69 12.33 -0.55 9.44
N ASN A 70 11.78 0.02 8.36
CA ASN A 70 11.00 1.25 8.42
C ASN A 70 9.66 1.05 9.17
N LEU A 71 8.97 -0.07 8.92
CA LEU A 71 7.73 -0.41 9.63
C LEU A 71 7.99 -0.61 11.13
N ASP A 72 9.06 -1.32 11.49
CA ASP A 72 9.43 -1.55 12.89
C ASP A 72 9.72 -0.21 13.61
N ALA A 73 10.43 0.71 12.94
CA ALA A 73 10.68 2.05 13.45
C ALA A 73 9.37 2.84 13.67
N TYR A 74 8.43 2.76 12.74
CA TYR A 74 7.12 3.43 12.90
C TYR A 74 6.29 2.83 14.02
N ALA A 75 6.26 1.51 14.18
CA ALA A 75 5.54 0.87 15.28
C ALA A 75 6.03 1.41 16.64
N VAL A 76 7.35 1.50 16.82
CA VAL A 76 7.96 2.05 18.04
C VAL A 76 7.65 3.54 18.19
N ASN A 77 7.80 4.33 17.13
CA ASN A 77 7.67 5.78 17.22
C ASN A 77 6.22 6.26 17.38
N ILE A 78 5.25 5.49 16.90
CA ILE A 78 3.82 5.86 16.96
C ILE A 78 3.19 5.33 18.24
N ASP A 79 3.34 4.02 18.50
CA ASP A 79 2.60 3.33 19.56
C ASP A 79 3.51 2.82 20.69
N GLY A 80 4.82 2.67 20.43
CA GLY A 80 5.76 2.06 21.37
C GLY A 80 5.91 2.77 22.72
N PHE A 81 5.54 4.05 22.81
CA PHE A 81 5.56 4.83 24.06
C PHE A 81 4.19 4.89 24.76
N GLY A 82 3.18 4.25 24.19
CA GLY A 82 1.80 4.30 24.66
C GLY A 82 1.14 5.67 24.50
N HIS A 83 -0.08 5.78 25.00
CA HIS A 83 -0.88 6.99 24.92
C HIS A 83 -1.18 7.54 26.32
N ARG A 84 -1.05 8.86 26.46
CA ARG A 84 -1.41 9.58 27.69
C ARG A 84 -2.51 10.57 27.38
N LEU A 85 -3.51 10.62 28.26
CA LEU A 85 -4.51 11.67 28.24
C LEU A 85 -3.95 12.86 29.02
N GLU A 86 -3.93 14.04 28.40
CA GLU A 86 -3.61 15.29 29.08
C GLU A 86 -4.89 15.94 29.62
N PRO A 87 -4.89 16.40 30.88
CA PRO A 87 -6.03 17.12 31.43
C PRO A 87 -6.21 18.45 30.68
N ALA A 88 -7.44 18.72 30.23
CA ALA A 88 -7.75 19.96 29.51
C ALA A 88 -7.74 21.22 30.40
N ILE A 89 -7.74 21.05 31.72
CA ILE A 89 -7.71 22.13 32.70
C ILE A 89 -6.41 22.02 33.47
N ASP A 90 -5.60 23.08 33.39
CA ASP A 90 -4.39 23.25 34.18
C ASP A 90 -4.71 24.02 35.46
N PHE A 91 -4.60 23.36 36.61
CA PHE A 91 -4.86 23.97 37.91
C PHE A 91 -3.67 24.76 38.46
N GLU A 92 -2.50 24.66 37.82
CA GLU A 92 -1.24 25.30 38.24
C GLU A 92 -0.86 26.47 37.31
N ALA A 93 -1.70 26.83 36.35
CA ALA A 93 -1.48 27.98 35.49
C ALA A 93 -1.42 29.28 36.32
N GLU A 94 -0.37 30.08 36.14
CA GLU A 94 -0.06 31.29 36.95
C GLU A 94 -1.13 32.41 36.90
N ASP A 95 -2.17 32.27 36.07
CA ASP A 95 -3.24 33.26 35.88
C ASP A 95 -4.60 32.87 36.52
N ALA A 96 -4.61 31.95 37.49
CA ALA A 96 -5.82 31.57 38.25
C ALA A 96 -6.14 32.51 39.43
#